data_AF-E7RQZ6-F1
#
_entry.id   AF-E7RQZ6-F1
#
_cell.length_a   1.000
_cell.length_b   1.000
_cell.length_c   1.000
_cell.angle_alpha   90.00
_cell.angle_beta   90.00
_cell.angle_gamma   90.00
#
_symmetry.space_group_name_H-M   'P 1'
#
loop_
_entity.id
_entity.type
_entity.pdbx_description
1 polymer ?
#
loop_
_entity_poly.entity_id
_entity_poly.type
_entity_poly.pdbx_seq_one_letter_code
_entity_poly.pdbx_strand_id
1 'polypeptide(L)'
;MEIQYDNTFNVCFASLWNTLKKFRIAFTICVFIVFFLVDLFITAISGMGSPTGNSGRSGREVALYLFPVLLFAGTVIASLAMWDAGDEHGENGLHRKVSVFMEWFVRWLIYVLLPFLFMIFGIYFMDAFIAGRSNECIAIEGFGFDDMSKAYGFPTYLFVVSLYFLGATYFKRYAIVAVSLIAGVLGFILLQILPNRIWYTSEPTVPSYGFIAFLIGMSICAFVLSYVNLRILRRQNSDKQVGS
;
A
#
# COMPACT_ATOMS: atom_id res chain seq x y z
N MET A 1 34.88 -3.79 28.14
CA MET A 1 33.46 -4.11 27.92
C MET A 1 33.16 -3.71 26.49
N GLU A 2 33.26 -4.65 25.54
CA GLU A 2 32.81 -4.39 24.17
C GLU A 2 31.29 -4.39 24.17
N ILE A 3 30.69 -3.27 23.78
CA ILE A 3 29.25 -3.20 23.55
C ILE A 3 29.00 -3.96 22.25
N GLN A 4 28.67 -5.25 22.38
CA GLN A 4 28.27 -6.08 21.26
C GLN A 4 26.91 -5.56 20.78
N TYR A 5 26.92 -4.68 19.77
CA TYR A 5 25.69 -4.20 19.14
C TYR A 5 24.95 -5.39 18.56
N ASP A 6 23.74 -5.64 19.06
CA ASP A 6 22.84 -6.66 18.53
C ASP A 6 22.38 -6.25 17.13
N ASN A 7 23.19 -6.59 16.13
CA ASN A 7 23.02 -6.20 14.72
C ASN A 7 21.89 -7.00 14.03
N THR A 8 21.14 -7.80 14.79
CA THR A 8 20.12 -8.74 14.31
C THR A 8 19.00 -8.04 13.53
N PHE A 9 18.62 -6.81 13.92
CA PHE A 9 17.66 -5.99 13.16
C PHE A 9 18.19 -5.65 11.76
N ASN A 10 19.42 -5.14 11.67
CA ASN A 10 20.03 -4.75 10.40
C ASN A 10 20.23 -5.94 9.46
N VAL A 11 20.62 -7.09 10.01
CA VAL A 11 20.75 -8.34 9.23
C VAL A 11 19.38 -8.79 8.71
N CYS A 12 18.33 -8.69 9.54
CA CYS A 12 16.96 -9.02 9.12
C CYS A 12 16.44 -8.09 8.03
N PHE A 13 16.64 -6.78 8.21
CA PHE A 13 16.29 -5.77 7.23
C PHE A 13 17.04 -5.99 5.92
N ALA A 14 18.37 -6.15 5.96
CA ALA A 14 19.21 -6.35 4.77
C ALA A 14 18.82 -7.63 4.01
N SER A 15 18.51 -8.72 4.72
CA SER A 15 18.05 -9.96 4.11
C SER A 15 16.72 -9.75 3.37
N LEU A 16 15.67 -9.26 4.06
CA LEU A 16 14.35 -8.99 3.46
C LEU A 16 14.39 -7.90 2.38
N TRP A 17 15.34 -6.97 2.48
CA TRP A 17 15.57 -5.97 1.45
C TRP A 17 16.15 -6.58 0.19
N ASN A 18 17.19 -7.40 0.33
CA ASN A 18 17.91 -7.97 -0.81
C ASN A 18 17.09 -8.99 -1.60
N THR A 19 16.24 -9.79 -0.94
CA THR A 19 15.43 -10.82 -1.60
C THR A 19 14.55 -10.23 -2.70
N LEU A 20 13.89 -9.10 -2.40
CA LEU A 20 12.99 -8.44 -3.35
C LEU A 20 13.58 -7.17 -3.98
N LYS A 21 14.86 -6.85 -3.76
CA LYS A 21 15.47 -5.60 -4.26
C LYS A 21 15.30 -5.44 -5.77
N LYS A 22 15.62 -6.50 -6.54
CA LYS A 22 15.52 -6.48 -8.01
C LYS A 22 14.07 -6.33 -8.48
N PHE A 23 13.16 -7.08 -7.87
CA PHE A 23 11.74 -6.98 -8.17
C PHE A 23 11.20 -5.58 -7.84
N ARG A 24 11.52 -5.03 -6.67
CA ARG A 24 11.06 -3.68 -6.25
C ARG A 24 11.59 -2.60 -7.19
N ILE A 25 12.87 -2.63 -7.56
CA ILE A 25 13.43 -1.67 -8.52
C ILE A 25 12.71 -1.77 -9.87
N ALA A 26 12.57 -2.98 -10.42
CA ALA A 26 11.86 -3.19 -11.69
C ALA A 26 10.39 -2.75 -11.60
N PHE A 27 9.70 -3.08 -10.50
CA PHE A 27 8.32 -2.70 -10.25
C PHE A 27 8.15 -1.18 -10.13
N THR A 28 9.02 -0.52 -9.37
CA THR A 28 9.04 0.95 -9.26
C THR A 28 9.25 1.60 -10.63
N ILE A 29 10.18 1.09 -11.45
CA ILE A 29 10.38 1.57 -12.83
C ILE A 29 9.11 1.37 -13.65
N CYS A 30 8.49 0.19 -13.60
CA CYS A 30 7.23 -0.08 -14.30
C CYS A 30 6.11 0.86 -13.85
N VAL A 31 5.99 1.15 -12.55
CA VAL A 31 5.00 2.09 -12.00
C VAL A 31 5.22 3.49 -12.57
N PHE A 32 6.47 3.98 -12.60
CA PHE A 32 6.78 5.26 -13.22
C PHE A 32 6.49 5.27 -14.72
N ILE A 33 6.80 4.21 -15.46
CA ILE A 33 6.46 4.10 -16.88
C ILE A 33 4.94 4.15 -17.08
N VAL A 34 4.17 3.41 -16.27
CA VAL A 34 2.71 3.43 -16.30
C VAL A 34 2.18 4.82 -15.99
N PHE A 35 2.76 5.56 -15.04
CA PHE A 35 2.39 6.95 -14.77
C PHE A 35 2.54 7.84 -16.00
N PHE A 36 3.70 7.80 -16.66
CA PHE A 36 3.92 8.56 -17.89
C PHE A 36 2.99 8.12 -19.02
N LEU A 37 2.73 6.81 -19.17
CA LEU A 37 1.81 6.30 -20.20
C LEU A 37 0.37 6.72 -19.96
N VAL A 38 -0.12 6.68 -18.71
CA VAL A 38 -1.46 7.15 -18.34
C VAL A 38 -1.58 8.64 -18.64
N ASP A 39 -0.60 9.44 -18.23
CA ASP A 39 -0.60 10.88 -18.52
C ASP A 39 -0.57 11.19 -20.03
N LEU A 40 0.29 10.52 -20.78
CA LEU A 40 0.38 10.63 -22.25
C LEU A 40 -0.93 10.22 -22.93
N PHE A 41 -1.53 9.10 -22.52
CA PHE A 41 -2.77 8.58 -23.09
C PHE A 41 -3.93 9.54 -22.89
N ILE A 42 -4.12 10.02 -21.67
CA ILE A 42 -5.22 10.95 -21.39
C ILE A 42 -4.94 12.28 -22.11
N THR A 43 -3.68 12.74 -22.17
CA THR A 43 -3.30 13.97 -22.91
C THR A 43 -3.58 13.85 -24.40
N ALA A 44 -3.28 12.69 -25.01
CA ALA A 44 -3.60 12.42 -26.40
C ALA A 44 -5.11 12.46 -26.66
N ILE A 45 -5.94 11.87 -25.78
CA ILE A 45 -7.40 11.90 -25.90
C ILE A 45 -7.95 13.33 -25.81
N SER A 46 -7.49 14.13 -24.85
CA SER A 46 -7.93 15.52 -24.75
C SER A 46 -7.48 16.39 -25.93
N GLY A 47 -6.34 16.06 -26.55
CA GLY A 47 -5.88 16.71 -27.78
C GLY A 47 -6.70 16.36 -29.03
N MET A 48 -7.38 15.21 -29.06
CA MET A 48 -8.19 14.78 -30.20
C MET A 48 -9.50 15.56 -30.39
N GLY A 49 -9.90 16.41 -29.42
CA GLY A 49 -11.18 17.14 -29.45
C GLY A 49 -11.09 18.66 -29.64
N SER A 50 -9.90 19.27 -29.70
CA SER A 50 -9.74 20.74 -29.72
C SER A 50 -8.81 21.22 -30.86
N PRO A 51 -9.28 22.07 -31.79
CA PRO A 51 -8.46 22.71 -32.83
C PRO A 51 -7.42 23.70 -32.27
N THR A 52 -7.59 24.14 -31.02
CA THR A 52 -6.62 24.97 -30.29
C THR A 52 -6.02 24.12 -29.18
N GLY A 53 -5.07 23.27 -29.55
CA GLY A 53 -4.40 22.34 -28.66
C GLY A 53 -3.56 23.05 -27.59
N ASN A 54 -4.15 23.27 -26.42
CA ASN A 54 -3.50 23.19 -25.10
C ASN A 54 -4.55 23.50 -24.01
N SER A 55 -5.47 22.56 -23.74
CA SER A 55 -6.15 22.56 -22.46
C SER A 55 -5.16 22.01 -21.43
N GLY A 56 -4.36 22.89 -20.84
CA GLY A 56 -3.51 22.52 -19.71
C GLY A 56 -4.37 21.88 -18.64
N ARG A 57 -4.05 20.64 -18.25
CA ARG A 57 -4.77 19.99 -17.15
C ARG A 57 -4.43 20.66 -15.84
N SER A 58 -5.44 20.79 -14.98
CA SER A 58 -5.19 21.13 -13.58
C SER A 58 -4.45 19.97 -12.90
N GLY A 59 -3.58 20.28 -11.94
CA GLY A 59 -2.88 19.27 -11.15
C GLY A 59 -3.85 18.31 -10.41
N ARG A 60 -5.08 18.76 -10.16
CA ARG A 60 -6.16 17.98 -9.54
C ARG A 60 -6.67 16.84 -10.43
N GLU A 61 -6.79 17.05 -11.74
CA GLU A 61 -7.17 16.00 -12.69
C GLU A 61 -6.10 14.91 -12.77
N VAL A 62 -4.83 15.32 -12.76
CA VAL A 62 -3.70 14.39 -12.76
C VAL A 62 -3.71 13.52 -11.49
N ALA A 63 -3.93 14.13 -10.31
CA ALA A 63 -4.02 13.41 -9.04
C ALA A 63 -5.12 12.33 -9.01
N LEU A 64 -6.26 12.62 -9.61
CA LEU A 64 -7.43 11.73 -9.69
C LEU A 64 -7.11 10.41 -10.41
N TYR A 65 -6.44 10.47 -11.56
CA TYR A 65 -6.13 9.28 -12.36
C TYR A 65 -4.97 8.45 -11.80
N LEU A 66 -4.06 9.09 -11.05
CA LEU A 66 -2.86 8.44 -10.54
C LEU A 66 -3.06 7.80 -9.17
N PHE A 67 -3.97 8.34 -8.35
CA PHE A 67 -4.24 7.80 -7.02
C PHE A 67 -4.58 6.28 -7.03
N PRO A 68 -5.42 5.77 -7.95
CA PRO A 68 -5.68 4.33 -8.06
C PRO A 68 -4.43 3.52 -8.43
N VAL A 69 -3.54 4.07 -9.26
CA VAL A 69 -2.30 3.38 -9.67
C VAL A 69 -1.31 3.31 -8.51
N LEU A 70 -1.19 4.38 -7.73
CA LEU A 70 -0.40 4.41 -6.49
C LEU A 70 -0.95 3.43 -5.45
N LEU A 71 -2.27 3.43 -5.25
CA LEU A 71 -2.95 2.50 -4.35
C LEU A 71 -2.70 1.05 -4.76
N PHE A 72 -2.87 0.74 -6.05
CA PHE A 72 -2.57 -0.58 -6.60
C PHE A 72 -1.12 -0.98 -6.37
N ALA A 73 -0.16 -0.10 -6.68
CA ALA A 73 1.26 -0.35 -6.44
C ALA A 73 1.55 -0.68 -4.96
N GLY A 74 0.95 0.06 -4.03
CA GLY A 74 1.03 -0.20 -2.59
C GLY A 74 0.48 -1.59 -2.22
N THR A 75 -0.68 -1.98 -2.75
CA THR A 75 -1.28 -3.31 -2.49
C THR A 75 -0.44 -4.46 -3.00
N VAL A 76 0.16 -4.32 -4.18
CA VAL A 76 1.07 -5.34 -4.74
C VAL A 76 2.27 -5.51 -3.82
N ILE A 77 2.92 -4.41 -3.41
CA ILE A 77 4.09 -4.50 -2.52
C ILE A 77 3.69 -5.11 -1.17
N ALA A 78 2.58 -4.67 -0.57
CA ALA A 78 2.10 -5.21 0.71
C ALA A 78 1.80 -6.71 0.65
N SER A 79 1.26 -7.19 -0.47
CA SER A 79 0.95 -8.60 -0.65
C SER A 79 2.17 -9.52 -0.69
N LEU A 80 3.34 -8.98 -1.05
CA LEU A 80 4.61 -9.71 -1.12
C LEU A 80 5.26 -9.88 0.26
N ALA A 81 4.66 -9.31 1.31
CA ALA A 81 5.24 -9.29 2.65
C ALA A 81 5.62 -10.66 3.21
N MET A 82 4.95 -11.72 2.75
CA MET A 82 5.19 -13.10 3.19
C MET A 82 5.60 -14.04 2.04
N TRP A 83 5.98 -13.49 0.89
CA TRP A 83 6.41 -14.28 -0.27
C TRP A 83 7.64 -15.14 0.07
N ASP A 84 8.61 -14.56 0.76
CA ASP A 84 9.88 -15.23 1.11
C ASP A 84 9.78 -16.19 2.30
N ALA A 85 8.70 -16.11 3.09
CA ALA A 85 8.49 -17.00 4.25
C ALA A 85 8.03 -18.42 3.84
N GLY A 86 7.91 -18.68 2.53
CA GLY A 86 7.41 -19.92 1.95
C GLY A 86 8.41 -20.70 1.11
N ASP A 87 9.65 -20.23 0.92
CA ASP A 87 10.65 -21.03 0.21
C ASP A 87 11.32 -22.04 1.14
N GLU A 88 11.09 -23.30 0.80
CA GLU A 88 11.45 -24.55 1.48
C GLU A 88 12.96 -24.86 1.49
N HIS A 89 13.82 -23.86 1.51
CA HIS A 89 15.26 -24.07 1.73
C HIS A 89 15.64 -23.43 3.06
N GLY A 90 15.61 -24.27 4.10
CA GLY A 90 15.93 -23.97 5.49
C GLY A 90 17.36 -23.52 5.78
N GLU A 91 17.99 -22.73 4.89
CA GLU A 91 19.34 -22.19 5.08
C GLU A 91 19.37 -20.74 5.58
N ASN A 92 18.24 -20.01 5.55
CA ASN A 92 18.18 -18.71 6.19
C ASN A 92 17.90 -18.86 7.68
N GLY A 93 18.93 -19.25 8.45
CA GLY A 93 18.96 -19.29 9.92
C GLY A 93 18.64 -17.96 10.63
N LEU A 94 18.26 -16.94 9.85
CA LEU A 94 17.70 -15.66 10.26
C LEU A 94 16.41 -15.83 11.08
N HIS A 95 15.50 -16.73 10.67
CA HIS A 95 14.26 -17.04 11.40
C HIS A 95 14.49 -17.75 12.73
N ARG A 96 15.71 -18.16 13.06
CA ARG A 96 16.01 -18.76 14.36
C ARG A 96 16.65 -17.77 15.33
N LYS A 97 17.20 -16.66 14.81
CA LYS A 97 17.95 -15.66 15.60
C LYS A 97 17.19 -14.36 15.86
N VAL A 98 16.20 -14.00 15.04
CA VAL A 98 15.45 -12.74 15.15
C VAL A 98 14.16 -12.94 15.95
N SER A 99 13.81 -12.03 16.87
CA SER A 99 12.52 -12.12 17.59
C SER A 99 11.32 -11.95 16.63
N VAL A 100 10.17 -12.55 16.97
CA VAL A 100 8.92 -12.44 16.18
C VAL A 100 8.54 -10.98 15.94
N PHE A 101 8.64 -10.18 17.00
CA PHE A 101 8.33 -8.76 16.95
C PHE A 101 9.24 -8.01 15.98
N MET A 102 10.55 -8.24 16.03
CA MET A 102 11.49 -7.56 15.14
C MET A 102 11.25 -7.92 13.68
N GLU A 103 11.04 -9.20 13.38
CA GLU A 103 10.74 -9.64 12.02
C GLU A 103 9.43 -9.02 11.50
N TRP A 104 8.37 -9.05 12.30
CA TRP A 104 7.10 -8.43 11.96
C TRP A 104 7.24 -6.92 11.71
N PHE A 105 7.97 -6.21 12.58
CA PHE A 105 8.15 -4.78 12.46
C PHE A 105 8.96 -4.40 11.22
N VAL A 106 10.04 -5.13 10.93
CA VAL A 106 10.82 -4.95 9.69
C VAL A 106 9.95 -5.19 8.45
N ARG A 107 9.12 -6.24 8.45
CA ARG A 107 8.17 -6.49 7.35
C ARG A 107 7.19 -5.33 7.22
N TRP A 108 6.62 -4.83 8.31
CA TRP A 108 5.71 -3.69 8.24
C TRP A 108 6.40 -2.42 7.70
N LEU A 109 7.63 -2.12 8.15
CA LEU A 109 8.41 -0.98 7.65
C LEU A 109 8.62 -1.07 6.13
N ILE A 110 8.98 -2.25 5.63
CA ILE A 110 9.31 -2.46 4.23
C ILE A 110 8.06 -2.53 3.33
N TYR A 111 6.99 -3.16 3.80
CA TYR A 111 5.84 -3.53 2.98
C TYR A 111 4.61 -2.63 3.19
N VAL A 112 4.60 -1.78 4.22
CA VAL A 112 3.51 -0.84 4.50
C VAL A 112 4.03 0.59 4.57
N LEU A 113 4.99 0.87 5.46
CA LEU A 113 5.48 2.24 5.66
C LEU A 113 6.24 2.75 4.43
N LEU A 114 7.13 1.95 3.85
CA LEU A 114 7.90 2.37 2.68
C LEU A 114 7.01 2.63 1.45
N PRO A 115 6.03 1.78 1.09
CA PRO A 115 5.05 2.12 0.06
C PRO A 115 4.24 3.37 0.38
N PHE A 116 3.91 3.62 1.63
CA PHE A 116 3.24 4.86 2.05
C PHE A 116 4.10 6.09 1.81
N LEU A 117 5.39 6.04 2.17
CA LEU A 117 6.36 7.09 1.88
C LEU A 117 6.59 7.25 0.37
N PHE A 118 6.65 6.14 -0.37
CA PHE A 118 6.75 6.15 -1.83
C PHE A 118 5.55 6.84 -2.48
N MET A 119 4.34 6.65 -1.94
CA MET A 119 3.17 7.38 -2.41
C MET A 119 3.34 8.89 -2.21
N ILE A 120 3.74 9.33 -1.01
CA ILE A 120 3.99 10.76 -0.73
C ILE A 120 5.06 11.31 -1.68
N PHE A 121 6.18 10.60 -1.85
CA PHE A 121 7.23 11.00 -2.77
C PHE A 121 6.73 11.05 -4.22
N GLY A 122 5.94 10.06 -4.64
CA GLY A 122 5.30 10.00 -5.95
C GLY A 122 4.44 11.24 -6.19
N ILE A 123 3.63 11.66 -5.22
CA ILE A 123 2.82 12.88 -5.32
C ILE A 123 3.69 14.11 -5.63
N TYR A 124 4.75 14.33 -4.85
CA TYR A 124 5.65 15.49 -5.06
C TYR A 124 6.48 15.38 -6.33
N PHE A 125 6.90 14.18 -6.71
CA PHE A 125 7.59 13.94 -7.96
C PHE A 125 6.68 14.31 -9.15
N MET A 126 5.41 13.93 -9.11
CA MET A 126 4.45 14.23 -10.17
C MET A 126 4.09 15.72 -10.22
N ASP A 127 4.03 16.39 -9.07
CA ASP A 127 3.91 17.84 -9.01
C ASP A 127 5.06 18.53 -9.75
N ALA A 128 6.30 18.10 -9.52
CA ALA A 128 7.49 18.67 -10.15
C ALA A 128 7.58 18.40 -11.67
N PHE A 129 7.21 17.20 -12.14
CA PHE A 129 7.47 16.78 -13.53
C PHE A 129 6.25 16.83 -14.46
N ILE A 130 5.01 16.78 -13.93
CA ILE A 130 3.78 16.69 -14.73
C ILE A 130 2.90 17.93 -14.54
N ALA A 131 2.53 18.26 -13.29
CA ALA A 131 1.67 19.41 -13.01
C ALA A 131 2.40 20.76 -12.97
N GLY A 132 3.73 20.78 -12.88
CA GLY A 132 4.55 22.00 -12.94
C GLY A 132 4.35 22.85 -14.20
N ARG A 133 3.63 22.34 -15.22
CA ARG A 133 3.20 23.10 -16.40
C ARG A 133 1.98 24.00 -16.18
N SER A 134 1.17 23.77 -15.14
CA SER A 134 -0.07 24.51 -14.88
C SER A 134 0.04 25.60 -13.80
N ASN A 135 1.24 25.88 -13.24
CA ASN A 135 1.45 26.79 -12.09
C ASN A 135 0.62 26.45 -10.83
N GLU A 136 0.00 25.28 -10.79
CA GLU A 136 -0.82 24.82 -9.66
C GLU A 136 -0.11 23.64 -9.03
N CYS A 137 0.36 23.82 -7.79
CA CYS A 137 0.86 22.72 -6.96
C CYS A 137 -0.26 21.70 -6.78
N ILE A 138 0.01 20.41 -7.03
CA ILE A 138 -0.91 19.35 -6.66
C ILE A 138 -0.97 19.30 -5.13
N ALA A 139 -2.00 19.93 -4.57
CA ALA A 139 -2.26 19.83 -3.15
C ALA A 139 -2.33 18.35 -2.75
N ILE A 140 -1.73 18.00 -1.61
CA ILE A 140 -1.83 16.66 -1.02
C ILE A 140 -3.30 16.24 -0.84
N GLU A 141 -4.16 17.23 -0.59
CA GLU A 141 -5.62 17.12 -0.50
C GLU A 141 -6.30 16.92 -1.86
N GLY A 142 -5.57 16.90 -2.98
CA GLY A 142 -6.08 16.59 -4.31
C GLY A 142 -6.20 15.08 -4.58
N PHE A 143 -5.52 14.25 -3.78
CA PHE A 143 -5.49 12.79 -3.96
C PHE A 143 -6.65 12.11 -3.23
N GLY A 144 -7.49 11.40 -4.00
CA GLY A 144 -8.66 10.69 -3.49
C GLY A 144 -9.69 10.44 -4.59
N PHE A 145 -10.80 9.81 -4.25
CA PHE A 145 -11.85 9.44 -5.21
C PHE A 145 -12.66 10.66 -5.69
N ASP A 146 -13.11 10.65 -6.94
CA ASP A 146 -13.76 11.81 -7.58
C ASP A 146 -15.06 12.23 -6.89
N ASP A 147 -15.88 11.24 -6.53
CA ASP A 147 -17.20 11.44 -5.92
C ASP A 147 -17.17 11.54 -4.39
N MET A 148 -15.99 11.60 -3.76
CA MET A 148 -15.87 11.65 -2.31
C MET A 148 -14.88 12.71 -1.82
N SER A 149 -15.04 13.08 -0.55
CA SER A 149 -14.10 13.96 0.13
C SER A 149 -12.67 13.44 0.02
N LYS A 150 -11.78 14.26 -0.53
CA LYS A 150 -10.37 13.90 -0.73
C LYS A 150 -9.62 13.66 0.58
N ALA A 151 -10.14 14.16 1.70
CA ALA A 151 -9.65 13.84 3.04
C ALA A 151 -9.61 12.32 3.34
N TYR A 152 -10.39 11.51 2.60
CA TYR A 152 -10.37 10.05 2.72
C TYR A 152 -9.21 9.36 1.98
N GLY A 153 -8.46 10.06 1.13
CA GLY A 153 -7.39 9.46 0.33
C GLY A 153 -6.35 8.73 1.18
N PHE A 154 -5.73 9.43 2.15
CA PHE A 154 -4.71 8.85 3.03
C PHE A 154 -5.25 7.74 3.94
N PRO A 155 -6.37 7.94 4.68
CA PRO A 155 -6.95 6.88 5.49
C PRO A 155 -7.30 5.63 4.67
N THR A 156 -7.82 5.80 3.45
CA THR A 156 -8.14 4.67 2.57
C THR A 156 -6.88 3.95 2.13
N TYR A 157 -5.85 4.68 1.72
CA TYR A 157 -4.58 4.07 1.34
C TYR A 157 -3.98 3.26 2.48
N LEU A 158 -3.89 3.84 3.68
CA LEU A 158 -3.36 3.17 4.85
C LEU A 158 -4.15 1.91 5.19
N PHE A 159 -5.49 1.99 5.16
CA PHE A 159 -6.38 0.86 5.40
C PHE A 159 -6.18 -0.26 4.39
N VAL A 160 -6.22 0.07 3.10
CA VAL A 160 -6.10 -0.89 2.01
C VAL A 160 -4.73 -1.58 2.05
N VAL A 161 -3.63 -0.83 2.14
CA VAL A 161 -2.29 -1.43 2.20
C VAL A 161 -2.12 -2.30 3.45
N SER A 162 -2.65 -1.88 4.60
CA SER A 162 -2.63 -2.68 5.83
C SER A 162 -3.47 -3.97 5.72
N LEU A 163 -4.59 -3.92 5.02
CA LEU A 163 -5.44 -5.09 4.77
C LEU A 163 -4.72 -6.12 3.88
N TYR A 164 -4.03 -5.67 2.82
CA TYR A 164 -3.23 -6.56 1.97
C TYR A 164 -2.03 -7.14 2.71
N PHE A 165 -1.38 -6.36 3.58
CA PHE A 165 -0.33 -6.87 4.47
C PHE A 165 -0.86 -7.95 5.42
N LEU A 166 -2.01 -7.73 6.04
CA LEU A 166 -2.69 -8.74 6.86
C LEU A 166 -2.99 -9.99 6.04
N GLY A 167 -3.59 -9.84 4.87
CA GLY A 167 -3.92 -10.97 4.01
C GLY A 167 -2.70 -11.75 3.51
N ALA A 168 -1.55 -11.08 3.32
CA ALA A 168 -0.28 -11.75 3.05
C ALA A 168 0.11 -12.71 4.17
N THR A 169 -0.22 -12.39 5.43
CA THR A 169 0.03 -13.30 6.56
C THR A 169 -0.84 -14.56 6.52
N TYR A 170 -2.01 -14.53 5.89
CA TYR A 170 -2.92 -15.69 5.81
C TYR A 170 -2.74 -16.51 4.52
N PHE A 171 -2.66 -15.84 3.37
CA PHE A 171 -2.73 -16.48 2.06
C PHE A 171 -1.38 -16.55 1.31
N LYS A 172 -0.30 -16.01 1.90
CA LYS A 172 1.07 -16.00 1.34
C LYS A 172 1.10 -15.58 -0.14
N ARG A 173 1.35 -16.52 -1.07
CA ARG A 173 1.50 -16.29 -2.52
C ARG A 173 0.20 -15.83 -3.19
N TYR A 174 -0.97 -16.19 -2.64
CA TYR A 174 -2.28 -15.84 -3.21
C TYR A 174 -2.92 -14.61 -2.56
N ALA A 175 -2.14 -13.86 -1.78
CA ALA A 175 -2.64 -12.74 -0.99
C ALA A 175 -3.33 -11.66 -1.83
N ILE A 176 -2.78 -11.29 -2.99
CA ILE A 176 -3.44 -10.32 -3.88
C ILE A 176 -4.85 -10.80 -4.21
N VAL A 177 -4.98 -11.98 -4.82
CA VAL A 177 -6.25 -12.49 -5.33
C VAL A 177 -7.25 -12.73 -4.20
N ALA A 178 -6.82 -13.38 -3.11
CA ALA A 178 -7.69 -13.70 -1.99
C ALA A 178 -8.19 -12.43 -1.28
N VAL A 179 -7.31 -11.46 -1.02
CA VAL A 179 -7.69 -10.21 -0.37
C VAL A 179 -8.56 -9.36 -1.28
N SER A 180 -8.26 -9.26 -2.57
CA SER A 180 -9.11 -8.54 -3.52
C SER A 180 -10.51 -9.15 -3.59
N LEU A 181 -10.64 -10.48 -3.60
CA LEU A 181 -11.93 -11.17 -3.60
C LEU A 181 -12.71 -10.86 -2.32
N ILE A 182 -12.07 -11.01 -1.15
CA ILE A 182 -12.71 -10.74 0.15
C ILE A 182 -13.11 -9.27 0.25
N ALA A 183 -12.21 -8.35 -0.09
CA ALA A 183 -12.47 -6.91 -0.05
C ALA A 183 -13.60 -6.52 -1.02
N GLY A 184 -13.64 -7.11 -2.22
CA GLY A 184 -14.69 -6.87 -3.20
C GLY A 184 -16.07 -7.35 -2.73
N VAL A 185 -16.16 -8.58 -2.22
CA VAL A 185 -17.42 -9.14 -1.69
C VAL A 185 -17.88 -8.36 -0.45
N LEU A 186 -16.98 -8.11 0.50
CA LEU A 186 -17.29 -7.35 1.70
C LEU A 186 -17.72 -5.92 1.35
N GLY A 187 -16.98 -5.25 0.47
CA GLY A 187 -17.30 -3.90 -0.01
C GLY A 187 -18.68 -3.86 -0.66
N PHE A 188 -19.00 -4.82 -1.54
CA PHE A 188 -20.31 -4.93 -2.15
C PHE A 188 -21.43 -5.09 -1.11
N ILE A 189 -21.26 -5.99 -0.14
CA ILE A 189 -22.25 -6.20 0.94
C ILE A 189 -22.42 -4.93 1.78
N LEU A 190 -21.32 -4.28 2.15
CA LEU A 190 -21.33 -3.05 2.94
C LEU A 190 -22.07 -1.92 2.20
N LEU A 191 -21.90 -1.81 0.88
CA LEU A 191 -22.63 -0.82 0.06
C LEU A 191 -24.14 -1.06 0.04
N GLN A 192 -24.61 -2.32 0.17
CA GLN A 192 -26.05 -2.63 0.20
C GLN A 192 -26.68 -2.39 1.57
N ILE A 193 -25.91 -2.60 2.66
CA ILE A 193 -26.44 -2.59 4.03
C ILE A 193 -26.26 -1.23 4.71
N LEU A 194 -25.14 -0.53 4.48
CA LEU A 194 -24.85 0.71 5.20
C LEU A 194 -25.56 1.91 4.54
N PRO A 195 -26.29 2.73 5.32
CA PRO A 195 -26.90 3.94 4.81
C PRO A 195 -25.86 4.96 4.34
N ASN A 196 -26.20 5.72 3.30
CA ASN A 196 -25.30 6.68 2.64
C ASN A 196 -24.65 7.71 3.60
N ARG A 197 -25.33 8.04 4.71
CA ARG A 197 -24.88 9.01 5.73
C ARG A 197 -23.67 8.55 6.56
N ILE A 198 -23.28 7.28 6.44
CA ILE A 198 -22.07 6.78 7.11
C ILE A 198 -20.82 7.22 6.33
N TRP A 199 -20.95 7.41 5.02
CA TRP A 199 -19.86 7.76 4.12
C TRP A 199 -19.62 9.28 4.05
N TYR A 200 -20.61 10.10 4.41
CA TYR A 200 -20.52 11.57 4.42
C TYR A 200 -21.57 12.20 5.34
N THR A 201 -21.27 13.38 5.90
CA THR A 201 -22.09 14.05 6.92
C THR A 201 -23.33 14.72 6.33
N SER A 202 -23.16 15.49 5.26
CA SER A 202 -24.22 16.21 4.55
C SER A 202 -24.15 15.99 3.05
N GLU A 203 -22.97 16.17 2.47
CA GLU A 203 -22.67 16.01 1.06
C GLU A 203 -21.42 15.13 0.87
N PRO A 204 -21.31 14.38 -0.23
CA PRO A 204 -20.18 13.47 -0.48
C PRO A 204 -18.80 14.13 -0.40
N THR A 205 -18.73 15.45 -0.64
CA THR A 205 -17.52 16.28 -0.58
C THR A 205 -17.10 16.67 0.84
N VAL A 206 -18.02 16.63 1.80
CA VAL A 206 -17.77 16.98 3.21
C VAL A 206 -17.35 15.72 3.99
N PRO A 207 -16.16 15.73 4.63
CA PRO A 207 -15.66 14.54 5.30
C PRO A 207 -16.43 14.24 6.59
N SER A 208 -16.68 12.95 6.80
CA SER A 208 -17.09 12.36 8.06
C SER A 208 -15.85 11.96 8.85
N TYR A 209 -15.57 12.69 9.93
CA TYR A 209 -14.48 12.35 10.85
C TYR A 209 -14.66 10.96 11.47
N GLY A 210 -15.92 10.51 11.64
CA GLY A 210 -16.21 9.15 12.10
C GLY A 210 -15.74 8.09 11.10
N PHE A 211 -15.94 8.33 9.81
CA PHE A 211 -15.47 7.41 8.76
C PHE A 211 -13.94 7.38 8.66
N ILE A 212 -13.29 8.55 8.78
CA ILE A 212 -11.81 8.64 8.85
C ILE A 212 -11.29 7.84 10.06
N ALA A 213 -11.88 8.05 11.24
CA ALA A 213 -11.50 7.33 12.45
C ALA A 213 -11.72 5.82 12.31
N PHE A 214 -12.80 5.40 11.64
CA PHE A 214 -13.07 4.00 11.33
C PHE A 214 -11.97 3.38 10.45
N LEU A 215 -11.59 4.04 9.35
CA LEU A 215 -10.53 3.55 8.46
C LEU A 215 -9.19 3.43 9.19
N ILE A 216 -8.84 4.41 10.02
CA ILE A 216 -7.64 4.37 10.85
C ILE A 216 -7.72 3.23 11.87
N GLY A 217 -8.85 3.08 12.56
CA GLY A 217 -9.08 2.00 13.52
C GLY A 217 -8.93 0.61 12.88
N MET A 218 -9.53 0.40 11.71
CA MET A 218 -9.40 -0.85 10.96
C MET A 218 -7.97 -1.10 10.49
N SER A 219 -7.22 -0.06 10.12
CA SER A 219 -5.79 -0.17 9.79
C SER A 219 -4.97 -0.66 10.99
N ILE A 220 -5.23 -0.10 12.17
CA ILE A 220 -4.58 -0.52 13.42
C ILE A 220 -4.95 -1.95 13.78
N CYS A 221 -6.22 -2.33 13.62
CA CYS A 221 -6.66 -3.72 13.82
C CYS A 221 -5.94 -4.67 12.87
N ALA A 222 -5.82 -4.33 11.58
CA ALA A 222 -5.09 -5.14 10.61
C ALA A 222 -3.60 -5.28 10.97
N PHE A 223 -2.99 -4.19 11.43
CA PHE A 223 -1.61 -4.20 11.94
C PHE A 223 -1.44 -5.14 13.14
N VAL A 224 -2.30 -5.05 14.16
CA VAL A 224 -2.23 -5.92 15.35
C VAL A 224 -2.51 -7.38 14.98
N LEU A 225 -3.52 -7.65 14.15
CA LEU A 225 -3.85 -9.01 13.72
C LEU A 225 -2.73 -9.66 12.91
N SER A 226 -2.01 -8.88 12.09
CA SER A 226 -0.87 -9.38 11.31
C SER A 226 0.25 -9.88 12.22
N TYR A 227 0.49 -9.20 13.35
CA TYR A 227 1.45 -9.62 14.37
C TYR A 227 1.00 -10.91 15.06
N VAL A 228 -0.25 -10.95 15.52
CA VAL A 228 -0.81 -12.12 16.21
C VAL A 228 -0.74 -13.35 15.32
N ASN A 229 -1.12 -13.23 14.04
CA ASN A 229 -1.08 -14.35 13.11
C ASN A 229 0.35 -14.83 12.84
N LEU A 230 1.31 -13.91 12.64
CA LEU A 230 2.72 -14.29 12.46
C LEU A 230 3.27 -15.04 13.69
N ARG A 231 2.89 -14.60 14.89
CA ARG A 231 3.26 -15.29 16.14
C ARG A 231 2.71 -16.70 16.21
N ILE A 232 1.46 -16.92 15.79
CA ILE A 232 0.82 -18.24 15.76
C ILE A 232 1.53 -19.15 14.76
N LEU A 233 1.76 -18.68 13.52
CA LEU A 233 2.47 -19.43 12.49
C LEU A 233 3.85 -19.91 12.95
N ARG A 234 4.57 -19.07 13.68
CA ARG A 234 5.90 -19.44 14.18
C ARG A 234 5.85 -20.51 15.26
N ARG A 235 4.88 -20.45 16.17
CA ARG A 235 4.67 -21.52 17.18
C ARG A 235 4.37 -22.86 16.51
N GLN A 236 3.45 -22.87 15.55
CA GLN A 236 3.11 -24.09 14.81
C GLN A 236 4.31 -24.69 14.06
N ASN A 237 5.16 -23.85 13.47
CA ASN A 237 6.37 -24.32 12.78
C ASN A 237 7.42 -24.88 13.74
N SER A 238 7.56 -24.30 14.95
CA SER A 238 8.45 -24.84 15.98
C SER A 238 7.98 -26.20 16.50
N ASP A 239 6.67 -26.36 16.74
CA ASP A 239 6.11 -27.62 17.23
C ASP A 239 6.28 -28.77 16.21
N LYS A 240 6.11 -28.45 14.91
CA LYS A 240 6.35 -29.41 13.81
C LYS A 240 7.78 -29.91 13.70
N GLN A 241 8.77 -29.09 14.06
CA GLN A 241 10.20 -29.47 14.01
C GLN A 241 10.66 -30.29 15.23
N VAL A 242 9.91 -30.25 16.35
CA VAL A 242 10.22 -31.03 17.57
C VAL A 242 9.57 -32.41 17.52
N GLY A 243 8.49 -32.57 16.75
CA GLY A 243 7.79 -33.85 16.56
C GLY A 243 8.28 -34.71 15.39
N SER A 244 9.31 -34.28 14.66
CA SER A 244 9.97 -35.02 13.56
C SER A 244 11.35 -35.51 13.97
#